data_AF-X1MTU6-F1
#
_entry.id   AF-X1MTU6-F1
#
_cell.length_a   1.000
_cell.length_b   1.000
_cell.length_c   1.000
_cell.angle_alpha   90.00
_cell.angle_beta   90.00
_cell.angle_gamma   90.00
#
_symmetry.space_group_name_H-M   'P 1'
#
loop_
_entity.id
_entity.type
_entity.pdbx_description
1 polymer ?
#
loop_
_entity_poly.entity_id
_entity_poly.type
_entity_poly.pdbx_seq_one_letter_code
_entity_poly.pdbx_strand_id
1 'polypeptide(L)'
;MIHILIIHGPNIDLLGMRERNIYGKMSLSRLNQLIRERAKNLGVEVKISQSNREGDIVSLIGKTKNWASAIIINPAAFSLPWRRSHRYFLPE
;
A
#
# COMPACT_ATOMS: atom_id res chain seq x y z
N MET A 1 18.16 -4.68 -14.54
CA MET A 1 16.93 -3.86 -14.42
C MET A 1 16.54 -3.85 -12.96
N ILE A 2 16.16 -2.70 -12.38
CA ILE A 2 15.76 -2.63 -10.97
C ILE A 2 14.31 -3.08 -10.85
N HIS A 3 14.03 -3.95 -9.89
CA HIS A 3 12.69 -4.46 -9.61
C HIS A 3 12.21 -3.93 -8.25
N ILE A 4 11.05 -3.27 -8.22
CA ILE A 4 10.48 -2.74 -6.97
C ILE A 4 9.13 -3.40 -6.71
N LEU A 5 8.96 -3.95 -5.52
CA LEU A 5 7.66 -4.37 -5.02
C LEU A 5 6.98 -3.20 -4.31
N ILE A 6 5.73 -2.92 -4.67
CA ILE A 6 4.90 -1.89 -4.05
C ILE A 6 3.72 -2.56 -3.36
N ILE A 7 3.53 -2.29 -2.07
CA ILE A 7 2.48 -2.89 -1.26
C ILE A 7 1.61 -1.80 -0.64
N HIS A 8 0.31 -1.91 -0.85
CA HIS A 8 -0.70 -1.14 -0.15
C HIS A 8 -1.38 -2.01 0.92
N GLY A 9 -1.47 -1.50 2.13
CA GLY A 9 -2.10 -2.14 3.27
C GLY A 9 -3.62 -2.05 3.25
N PRO A 10 -4.27 -2.25 4.40
CA PRO A 10 -5.71 -2.39 4.49
C PRO A 10 -6.45 -1.09 4.14
N ASN A 11 -7.63 -1.27 3.56
CA ASN A 11 -8.61 -0.24 3.18
C ASN A 11 -8.13 0.77 2.11
N ILE A 12 -6.93 0.62 1.57
CA ILE A 12 -6.43 1.46 0.48
C ILE A 12 -7.21 1.20 -0.83
N ASP A 13 -7.80 0.01 -0.98
CA ASP A 13 -8.73 -0.31 -2.06
C ASP A 13 -9.98 0.58 -2.07
N LEU A 14 -10.35 1.17 -0.93
CA LEU A 14 -11.50 2.06 -0.79
C LEU A 14 -11.23 3.51 -1.21
N LEU A 15 -10.00 3.83 -1.67
CA LEU A 15 -9.65 5.16 -2.17
C LEU A 15 -10.63 5.63 -3.26
N GLY A 16 -11.17 6.84 -3.08
CA GLY A 16 -12.14 7.46 -4.00
C GLY A 16 -13.60 7.03 -3.81
N MET A 17 -13.87 5.99 -2.99
CA MET A 17 -15.22 5.54 -2.65
C MET A 17 -15.79 6.20 -1.39
N ARG A 18 -14.95 6.47 -0.38
CA ARG A 18 -15.32 7.14 0.88
C ARG A 18 -14.57 8.47 1.05
N GLU A 19 -15.16 9.42 1.76
CA GLU A 19 -14.50 10.67 2.21
C GLU A 19 -13.76 11.43 1.10
N ARG A 20 -14.40 11.66 -0.04
CA ARG A 20 -13.83 12.41 -1.20
C ARG A 20 -13.27 13.79 -0.81
N ASN A 21 -13.82 14.42 0.24
CA ASN A 21 -13.33 15.70 0.75
C ASN A 21 -11.98 15.59 1.49
N ILE A 22 -11.61 14.41 2.00
CA ILE A 22 -10.37 14.18 2.76
C ILE A 22 -9.30 13.53 1.86
N TYR A 23 -9.65 12.49 1.09
CA TYR A 23 -8.69 11.72 0.28
C TYR A 23 -8.71 12.06 -1.22
N GLY A 24 -9.55 13.02 -1.62
CA GLY A 24 -9.69 13.45 -3.01
C GLY A 24 -10.41 12.41 -3.90
N LYS A 25 -10.36 12.65 -5.22
CA LYS A 25 -10.96 11.77 -6.25
C LYS A 25 -10.00 10.66 -6.73
N MET A 26 -8.82 10.54 -6.13
CA MET A 26 -7.81 9.59 -6.58
C MET A 26 -8.20 8.17 -6.17
N SER A 27 -8.42 7.30 -7.16
CA SER A 27 -8.66 5.87 -6.93
C SER A 27 -7.33 5.11 -6.87
N LEU A 28 -7.34 3.93 -6.22
CA LEU A 28 -6.18 3.04 -6.21
C LEU A 28 -5.74 2.65 -7.63
N SER A 29 -6.69 2.44 -8.54
CA SER A 29 -6.39 2.17 -9.96
C SER A 29 -5.59 3.30 -10.60
N ARG A 30 -6.03 4.56 -10.39
CA ARG A 30 -5.33 5.73 -10.94
C ARG A 30 -3.95 5.90 -10.30
N LEU A 31 -3.83 5.71 -9.00
CA LEU A 31 -2.54 5.73 -8.30
C LEU A 31 -1.57 4.69 -8.89
N ASN A 32 -2.03 3.45 -9.04
CA ASN A 32 -1.23 2.36 -9.61
C ASN A 32 -0.81 2.64 -11.06
N GLN A 33 -1.64 3.33 -11.84
CA GLN A 33 -1.28 3.77 -13.19
C GLN A 33 -0.13 4.79 -13.15
N LEU A 34 -0.25 5.84 -12.31
CA LEU A 34 0.79 6.87 -12.18
C LEU A 34 2.13 6.27 -11.72
N ILE A 35 2.08 5.30 -10.80
CA ILE A 35 3.26 4.56 -10.35
C ILE A 35 3.92 3.81 -11.52
N ARG A 36 3.14 3.09 -12.33
CA ARG A 36 3.67 2.35 -13.49
C ARG A 36 4.26 3.28 -14.55
N GLU A 37 3.58 4.40 -14.82
CA GLU A 37 4.07 5.44 -15.76
C GLU A 37 5.42 6.01 -15.28
N ARG A 38 5.52 6.35 -13.99
CA ARG A 38 6.76 6.85 -13.40
C ARG A 38 7.87 5.79 -13.42
N ALA A 39 7.55 4.54 -13.08
CA ALA A 39 8.51 3.43 -13.10
C ALA A 39 9.07 3.19 -14.51
N LYS A 40 8.20 3.20 -15.53
CA LYS A 40 8.60 3.10 -16.94
C LYS A 40 9.59 4.20 -17.33
N ASN A 41 9.29 5.45 -16.96
CA ASN A 41 10.17 6.60 -17.25
C ASN A 41 11.54 6.50 -16.54
N LEU A 42 11.63 5.73 -15.46
CA LEU A 42 12.87 5.49 -14.71
C LEU A 42 13.59 4.20 -15.10
N GLY A 43 13.05 3.40 -16.04
CA GLY A 43 13.62 2.09 -16.41
C GLY A 43 13.51 1.04 -15.29
N VAL A 44 12.49 1.16 -14.44
CA VAL A 44 12.21 0.28 -13.29
C VAL A 44 11.00 -0.59 -13.58
N GLU A 45 11.08 -1.87 -13.23
CA GLU A 45 9.92 -2.77 -13.25
C GLU A 45 9.25 -2.79 -11.88
N VAL A 46 7.93 -2.67 -11.84
CA VAL A 46 7.15 -2.68 -10.60
C VAL A 46 6.12 -3.80 -10.55
N LYS A 47 6.05 -4.49 -9.41
CA LYS A 47 4.88 -5.31 -9.03
C LYS A 47 4.14 -4.57 -7.93
N ILE A 48 2.85 -4.34 -8.14
CA ILE A 48 2.02 -3.59 -7.19
C ILE A 48 0.94 -4.55 -6.65
N SER A 49 0.78 -4.58 -5.34
CA SER A 49 -0.26 -5.36 -4.66
C SER A 49 -0.96 -4.53 -3.58
N GLN A 50 -2.21 -4.86 -3.30
CA GLN A 50 -2.95 -4.37 -2.14
C GLN A 50 -3.50 -5.57 -1.37
N SER A 51 -3.44 -5.53 -0.04
CA SER A 51 -4.14 -6.52 0.78
C SER A 51 -4.63 -5.96 2.11
N ASN A 52 -5.79 -6.48 2.52
CA ASN A 52 -6.39 -6.26 3.83
C ASN A 52 -5.92 -7.27 4.89
N ARG A 53 -5.09 -8.25 4.50
CA ARG A 53 -4.67 -9.37 5.35
C ARG A 53 -3.15 -9.34 5.53
N GLU A 54 -2.70 -9.26 6.78
CA GLU A 54 -1.27 -9.22 7.11
C GLU A 54 -0.52 -10.44 6.56
N GLY A 55 -1.08 -11.64 6.72
CA GLY A 55 -0.48 -12.89 6.23
C GLY A 55 -0.22 -12.89 4.73
N ASP A 56 -1.08 -12.24 3.93
CA ASP A 56 -0.88 -12.15 2.48
C ASP A 56 0.31 -11.23 2.14
N ILE A 57 0.48 -10.13 2.88
CA ILE A 57 1.60 -9.19 2.73
C ILE A 57 2.91 -9.91 3.08
N VAL A 58 2.97 -10.58 4.23
CA VAL A 58 4.15 -11.34 4.66
C VAL A 58 4.50 -12.43 3.64
N SER A 59 3.50 -13.18 3.16
CA SER A 59 3.68 -14.21 2.14
C SER A 59 4.21 -13.64 0.83
N LEU A 60 3.70 -12.48 0.40
CA LEU A 60 4.13 -11.81 -0.82
C LEU A 60 5.58 -11.34 -0.75
N ILE A 61 5.99 -10.76 0.38
CA ILE A 61 7.39 -10.37 0.63
C ILE A 61 8.31 -11.59 0.51
N GLY A 62 7.95 -12.71 1.15
CA GLY A 62 8.71 -13.96 1.06
C GLY A 62 8.83 -14.47 -0.39
N LYS A 63 7.71 -14.51 -1.12
CA LYS A 63 7.65 -14.98 -2.52
C LYS A 63 8.46 -14.13 -3.50
N THR A 64 8.68 -12.86 -3.18
CA THR A 64 9.34 -11.89 -4.07
C THR A 64 10.78 -11.59 -3.66
N LYS A 65 11.31 -12.22 -2.61
CA LYS A 65 12.66 -11.98 -2.07
C LYS A 65 13.77 -12.02 -3.13
N ASN A 66 13.71 -12.96 -4.08
CA ASN A 66 14.74 -13.11 -5.13
C ASN A 66 14.45 -12.28 -6.39
N TRP A 67 13.28 -11.67 -6.48
CA TRP A 67 12.86 -10.84 -7.62
C TRP A 67 13.01 -9.35 -7.29
N ALA A 68 12.59 -8.91 -6.11
CA ALA A 68 12.57 -7.50 -5.73
C ALA A 68 13.95 -7.03 -5.23
N SER A 69 14.45 -5.94 -5.82
CA SER A 69 15.62 -5.22 -5.34
C SER A 69 15.27 -4.28 -4.16
N ALA A 70 14.03 -3.80 -4.10
CA ALA A 70 13.53 -2.93 -3.04
C ALA A 70 12.02 -3.10 -2.84
N ILE A 71 11.53 -2.67 -1.67
CA ILE A 71 10.11 -2.65 -1.31
C ILE A 71 9.70 -1.23 -0.92
N ILE A 72 8.57 -0.76 -1.46
CA ILE A 72 7.86 0.43 -1.02
C ILE A 72 6.53 -0.03 -0.43
N ILE A 73 6.26 0.31 0.82
CA ILE A 73 5.03 -0.12 1.50
C ILE A 73 4.28 1.07 2.10
N ASN A 74 2.99 1.18 1.79
CA ASN A 74 2.04 1.97 2.55
C ASN A 74 1.26 1.01 3.46
N PRO A 75 1.65 0.85 4.74
CA PRO A 75 1.03 -0.09 5.66
C PRO A 75 -0.39 0.31 6.13
N ALA A 76 -0.85 1.53 5.82
CA ALA A 76 -2.13 2.06 6.27
C ALA A 76 -2.37 1.81 7.79
N ALA A 77 -3.53 1.26 8.15
CA ALA A 77 -3.88 0.99 9.55
C ALA A 77 -2.91 0.04 10.27
N PHE A 78 -2.16 -0.82 9.55
CA PHE A 78 -1.16 -1.70 10.18
C PHE A 78 0.05 -0.94 10.75
N SER A 79 0.25 0.33 10.39
CA SER A 79 1.26 1.17 11.04
C SER A 79 0.82 1.78 12.37
N LEU A 80 -0.47 1.71 12.71
CA LEU A 80 -0.96 2.33 13.94
C LEU A 80 -0.48 1.55 15.16
N PRO A 81 0.23 2.19 16.10
CA PRO A 81 0.68 1.52 17.31
C PRO A 81 -0.51 1.17 18.20
N TRP A 82 -0.45 0.01 18.86
CA TRP A 82 -1.44 -0.47 19.85
C TRP A 82 -1.79 0.57 20.94
N ARG A 83 -0.85 1.44 21.31
CA ARG A 83 -1.10 2.53 22.28
C ARG A 83 -2.06 3.62 21.77
N ARG A 84 -2.29 3.74 20.46
CA ARG A 84 -3.26 4.68 19.89
C ARG A 84 -4.64 4.05 19.70
N SER A 85 -4.75 2.74 19.53
CA SER A 85 -6.07 2.08 19.38
C SER A 85 -6.91 2.13 20.66
N HIS A 86 -6.28 2.15 21.84
CA HIS A 86 -6.98 2.19 23.13
C HIS A 86 -7.55 3.57 23.49
N ARG A 87 -7.08 4.65 22.85
CA ARG A 87 -7.60 6.00 23.08
C ARG A 87 -8.95 6.26 22.43
N TYR A 88 -9.39 5.39 21.51
CA TYR A 88 -10.70 5.48 20.88
C TYR A 88 -11.80 4.73 21.64
N PHE A 89 -11.45 3.99 22.70
CA PHE A 89 -12.38 3.14 23.47
C PHE A 89 -12.50 3.49 24.95
N LEU A 90 -11.81 4.54 25.41
CA LEU A 90 -12.01 5.06 26.76
C LEU A 90 -12.90 6.30 26.66
N PRO A 91 -14.10 6.29 27.27
CA PRO A 91 -14.84 7.53 27.47
C PRO A 91 -14.03 8.41 28.43
N GLU A 92 -14.07 9.74 28.21
CA GLU A 92 -13.62 10.70 29.22
C GLU A 92 -14.40 10.54 30.53
#